data_AF-A0A6M0RS25-F1
#
_entry.id   AF-A0A6M0RS25-F1
#
_cell.length_a   1.000
_cell.length_b   1.000
_cell.length_c   1.000
_cell.angle_alpha   90.00
_cell.angle_beta   90.00
_cell.angle_gamma   90.00
#
_symmetry.space_group_name_H-M   'P 1'
#
loop_
_entity.id
_entity.type
_entity.pdbx_description
1 polymer ?
#
loop_
_entity_poly.entity_id
_entity_poly.type
_entity_poly.pdbx_seq_one_letter_code
_entity_poly.pdbx_strand_id
1 'polypeptide(L)'
;MSDKPKVKHPNGPKQKPRSKDSTDVVERIINTINSLDSGLQSYNIRTLVEDASDFGPFLRNQRLETNQIRKFLDAINRVKADLIGDEPGSGQEPSKSFVEIEADIVLLKPKLAYAAARQRAAKPLSSVMSAAIDKVHSLEDFERLVQFIESIIAYHKAAGGR
;
A
#
# COMPACT_ATOMS: atom_id res chain seq x y z
N MET A 1 -42.58 -50.06 19.57
CA MET A 1 -42.38 -49.41 18.27
C MET A 1 -41.74 -48.06 18.49
N SER A 2 -40.49 -47.94 18.02
CA SER A 2 -39.82 -46.72 17.57
C SER A 2 -39.47 -45.64 18.60
N ASP A 3 -38.30 -45.86 19.19
CA ASP A 3 -37.29 -44.87 19.55
C ASP A 3 -36.98 -43.92 18.38
N LYS A 4 -36.94 -42.60 18.62
CA LYS A 4 -36.12 -41.64 17.84
C LYS A 4 -35.75 -40.41 18.70
N PRO A 5 -34.45 -40.11 18.88
CA PRO A 5 -33.99 -38.91 19.58
C PRO A 5 -34.06 -37.68 18.67
N LYS A 6 -34.55 -36.55 19.19
CA LYS A 6 -34.46 -35.24 18.53
C LYS A 6 -33.04 -34.70 18.71
N VAL A 7 -32.33 -34.61 17.59
CA VAL A 7 -30.97 -34.09 17.44
C VAL A 7 -30.92 -32.62 17.86
N LYS A 8 -30.01 -32.28 18.78
CA LYS A 8 -29.59 -30.90 19.07
C LYS A 8 -28.88 -30.34 17.83
N HIS A 9 -29.37 -29.23 17.29
CA HIS A 9 -28.62 -28.42 16.33
C HIS A 9 -27.79 -27.37 17.08
N PRO A 10 -26.45 -27.35 16.95
CA PRO A 10 -25.67 -26.15 17.18
C PRO A 10 -25.03 -25.74 15.84
N ASN A 11 -25.65 -24.81 15.13
CA ASN A 11 -24.98 -24.12 14.03
C ASN A 11 -25.36 -22.64 14.03
N GLY A 12 -24.86 -21.93 15.04
CA GLY A 12 -24.61 -20.50 14.89
C GLY A 12 -23.28 -20.31 14.14
N PRO A 13 -23.14 -19.28 13.29
CA PRO A 13 -21.91 -19.06 12.54
C PRO A 13 -20.74 -18.88 13.51
N LYS A 14 -19.76 -19.79 13.44
CA LYS A 14 -18.51 -19.69 14.18
C LYS A 14 -17.86 -18.35 13.84
N GLN A 15 -17.75 -17.47 14.84
CA GLN A 15 -16.97 -16.24 14.71
C GLN A 15 -15.55 -16.63 14.28
N LYS A 16 -15.12 -16.16 13.10
CA LYS A 16 -13.73 -16.26 12.65
C LYS A 16 -12.81 -15.69 13.75
N PRO A 17 -11.67 -16.32 14.04
CA PRO A 17 -10.73 -15.80 15.03
C PRO A 17 -10.25 -14.42 14.56
N ARG A 18 -10.76 -13.38 15.21
CA ARG A 18 -10.30 -12.00 15.03
C ARG A 18 -8.96 -11.86 15.74
N SER A 19 -7.93 -11.38 15.02
CA SER A 19 -6.95 -10.36 15.43
C SER A 19 -5.44 -10.66 15.30
N LYS A 20 -5.00 -11.88 14.99
CA LYS A 20 -3.55 -12.16 14.86
C LYS A 20 -2.98 -11.91 13.45
N ASP A 21 -3.68 -12.34 12.39
CA ASP A 21 -3.21 -12.18 10.99
C ASP A 21 -3.18 -10.71 10.50
N SER A 22 -3.94 -9.81 11.13
CA SER A 22 -4.10 -8.44 10.62
C SER A 22 -2.93 -7.51 10.92
N THR A 23 -2.27 -7.66 12.07
CA THR A 23 -1.07 -6.86 12.39
C THR A 23 0.14 -7.39 11.65
N ASP A 24 0.15 -8.70 11.40
CA ASP A 24 1.22 -9.43 10.73
C ASP A 24 1.52 -8.88 9.33
N VAL A 25 0.51 -8.63 8.49
CA VAL A 25 0.73 -8.11 7.12
C VAL A 25 1.48 -6.78 7.11
N VAL A 26 1.11 -5.84 7.99
CA VAL A 26 1.73 -4.51 8.03
C VAL A 26 3.18 -4.59 8.50
N GLU A 27 3.41 -5.32 9.59
CA GLU A 27 4.75 -5.48 10.17
C GLU A 27 5.68 -6.25 9.21
N ARG A 28 5.18 -7.33 8.60
CA ARG A 28 5.91 -8.11 7.60
C ARG A 28 6.40 -7.24 6.45
N ILE A 29 5.51 -6.44 5.84
CA ILE A 29 5.85 -5.57 4.71
C ILE A 29 6.85 -4.50 5.14
N ILE A 30 6.65 -3.86 6.30
CA ILE A 30 7.58 -2.85 6.81
C ILE A 30 8.96 -3.46 7.07
N ASN A 31 9.03 -4.67 7.63
CA ASN A 31 10.29 -5.37 7.86
C ASN A 31 10.99 -5.71 6.55
N THR A 32 10.25 -6.19 5.53
CA THR A 32 10.78 -6.39 4.17
C THR A 32 11.40 -5.10 3.65
N ILE A 33 10.66 -3.98 3.67
CA ILE A 33 11.13 -2.68 3.19
C ILE A 33 12.36 -2.21 3.96
N ASN A 34 12.35 -2.31 5.29
CA ASN A 34 13.45 -1.84 6.13
C ASN A 34 14.74 -2.63 5.89
N SER A 35 14.64 -3.92 5.51
CA SER A 35 15.78 -4.77 5.17
C SER A 35 16.42 -4.48 3.81
N LEU A 36 15.83 -3.57 3.02
CA LEU A 36 16.40 -3.16 1.73
C LEU A 36 17.57 -2.19 1.96
N ASP A 37 18.80 -2.68 1.81
CA ASP A 37 20.01 -1.88 2.06
C ASP A 37 20.33 -0.91 0.92
N SER A 38 20.04 -1.29 -0.33
CA SER A 38 20.40 -0.48 -1.50
C SER A 38 19.37 0.59 -1.86
N GLY A 39 18.26 0.70 -1.13
CA GLY A 39 17.10 1.53 -1.50
C GLY A 39 15.93 0.69 -2.03
N LEU A 40 14.79 1.35 -2.22
CA LEU A 40 13.52 0.72 -2.60
C LEU A 40 13.59 -0.03 -3.94
N GLN A 41 14.44 0.36 -4.89
CA GLN A 41 14.57 -0.29 -6.20
C GLN A 41 15.04 -1.75 -6.08
N SER A 42 15.67 -2.11 -4.96
CA SER A 42 16.06 -3.50 -4.64
C SER A 42 14.88 -4.37 -4.22
N TYR A 43 13.70 -3.79 -3.99
CA TYR A 43 12.50 -4.51 -3.60
C TYR A 43 12.00 -5.42 -4.74
N ASN A 44 12.36 -6.70 -4.72
CA ASN A 44 12.03 -7.64 -5.79
C ASN A 44 10.59 -7.52 -6.27
N ILE A 45 10.39 -7.37 -7.59
CA ILE A 45 9.08 -7.06 -8.18
C ILE A 45 8.02 -8.12 -7.87
N ARG A 46 8.39 -9.40 -7.76
CA ARG A 46 7.44 -10.46 -7.41
C ARG A 46 6.98 -10.31 -5.97
N THR A 47 7.92 -10.12 -5.06
CA THR A 47 7.62 -9.90 -3.64
C THR A 47 6.81 -8.62 -3.42
N LEU A 48 7.12 -7.54 -4.12
CA LEU A 48 6.34 -6.30 -4.07
C LEU A 48 4.88 -6.53 -4.49
N VAL A 49 4.67 -7.25 -5.59
CA VAL A 49 3.32 -7.56 -6.08
C VAL A 49 2.58 -8.49 -5.12
N GLU A 50 3.27 -9.49 -4.55
CA GLU A 50 2.72 -10.38 -3.52
C GLU A 50 2.30 -9.58 -2.28
N ASP A 51 3.15 -8.69 -1.78
CA ASP A 51 2.88 -7.84 -0.63
C ASP A 51 1.73 -6.87 -0.91
N ALA A 52 1.64 -6.30 -2.11
CA ALA A 52 0.49 -5.51 -2.53
C ALA A 52 -0.80 -6.34 -2.60
N SER A 53 -0.70 -7.62 -3.02
CA SER A 53 -1.82 -8.54 -3.14
C SER A 53 -2.41 -8.95 -1.80
N ASP A 54 -1.58 -9.02 -0.75
CA ASP A 54 -2.03 -9.20 0.63
C ASP A 54 -2.55 -7.88 1.22
N PHE A 55 -1.84 -6.78 0.96
CA PHE A 55 -2.09 -5.50 1.62
C PHE A 55 -3.35 -4.79 1.11
N GLY A 56 -3.64 -4.85 -0.20
CA GLY A 56 -4.84 -4.26 -0.78
C GLY A 56 -6.14 -4.75 -0.12
N PRO A 57 -6.40 -6.07 -0.10
CA PRO A 57 -7.54 -6.67 0.61
C PRO A 57 -7.55 -6.37 2.10
N PHE A 58 -6.37 -6.36 2.74
CA PHE A 58 -6.23 -5.97 4.13
C PHE A 58 -6.74 -4.54 4.37
N LEU A 59 -6.30 -3.56 3.58
CA LEU A 59 -6.75 -2.17 3.67
C LEU A 59 -8.26 -2.03 3.45
N ARG A 60 -8.81 -2.78 2.50
CA ARG A 60 -10.26 -2.87 2.26
C ARG A 60 -10.98 -3.37 3.50
N ASN A 61 -10.45 -4.38 4.19
CA ASN A 61 -11.02 -4.91 5.43
C ASN A 61 -10.92 -3.92 6.60
N GLN A 62 -9.93 -3.03 6.58
CA GLN A 62 -9.85 -1.86 7.48
C GLN A 62 -10.85 -0.75 7.11
N ARG A 63 -11.67 -0.95 6.07
CA ARG A 63 -12.61 0.03 5.52
C ARG A 63 -11.93 1.30 5.02
N LEU A 64 -10.71 1.19 4.50
CA LEU A 64 -10.09 2.29 3.78
C LEU A 64 -10.79 2.46 2.43
N GLU A 65 -11.28 3.65 2.15
CA GLU A 65 -11.92 4.00 0.88
C GLU A 65 -10.87 4.15 -0.23
N THR A 66 -11.21 3.72 -1.44
CA THR A 66 -10.33 3.82 -2.61
C THR A 66 -9.95 5.26 -2.89
N ASN A 67 -10.85 6.22 -2.64
CA ASN A 67 -10.57 7.65 -2.81
C ASN A 67 -9.40 8.14 -1.95
N GLN A 68 -9.18 7.55 -0.76
CA GLN A 68 -8.05 7.93 0.09
C GLN A 68 -6.72 7.43 -0.48
N ILE A 69 -6.72 6.22 -1.04
CA ILE A 69 -5.55 5.66 -1.75
C ILE A 69 -5.28 6.46 -3.03
N ARG A 70 -6.34 6.79 -3.80
CA ARG A 70 -6.23 7.61 -5.02
C ARG A 70 -5.62 8.98 -4.74
N LYS A 71 -6.07 9.70 -3.72
CA LYS A 71 -5.48 11.01 -3.38
C LYS A 71 -3.97 10.94 -3.13
N PHE A 72 -3.51 9.84 -2.55
CA PHE A 72 -2.08 9.62 -2.35
C PHE A 72 -1.36 9.29 -3.67
N LEU A 73 -1.94 8.39 -4.48
CA LEU A 73 -1.44 8.10 -5.83
C LEU A 73 -1.38 9.36 -6.71
N ASP A 74 -2.40 10.22 -6.65
CA ASP A 74 -2.46 11.48 -7.39
C ASP A 74 -1.33 12.43 -6.94
N ALA A 75 -1.00 12.45 -5.65
CA ALA A 75 0.12 13.24 -5.14
C ALA A 75 1.47 12.71 -5.66
N ILE A 76 1.66 11.39 -5.69
CA ILE A 76 2.85 10.76 -6.28
C ILE A 76 2.93 11.05 -7.79
N ASN A 77 1.82 10.92 -8.51
CA ASN A 77 1.78 11.15 -9.95
C ASN A 77 2.07 12.60 -10.34
N ARG A 78 1.78 13.58 -9.47
CA ARG A 78 2.20 14.97 -9.69
C ARG A 78 3.72 15.11 -9.63
N VAL A 79 4.35 14.52 -8.61
CA VAL A 79 5.82 14.48 -8.52
C VAL A 79 6.43 13.77 -9.73
N LYS A 80 5.80 12.69 -10.21
CA LYS A 80 6.21 11.99 -11.44
C LYS A 80 6.05 12.84 -12.71
N ALA A 81 4.96 13.59 -12.82
CA ALA A 81 4.76 14.50 -13.96
C ALA A 81 5.81 15.62 -13.96
N ASP A 82 6.18 16.13 -12.78
CA ASP A 82 7.23 17.13 -12.61
C ASP A 82 8.63 16.63 -13.04
N LEU A 83 8.85 15.30 -13.09
CA LEU A 83 10.08 14.67 -13.57
C LEU A 83 10.11 14.50 -15.09
N ILE A 84 9.04 13.97 -15.68
CA ILE A 84 9.04 13.48 -17.07
C ILE A 84 8.70 14.62 -18.06
N GLY A 85 8.14 15.74 -17.59
CA GLY A 85 7.48 16.70 -18.48
C GLY A 85 6.20 16.09 -19.07
N ASP A 86 5.46 16.87 -19.84
CA ASP A 86 4.06 16.56 -20.22
C ASP A 86 3.82 15.28 -21.06
N GLU A 87 4.85 14.48 -21.41
CA GLU A 87 4.68 13.24 -22.18
C GLU A 87 5.38 11.99 -21.60
N PRO A 88 4.61 11.05 -21.01
CA PRO A 88 5.09 9.71 -20.70
C PRO A 88 5.21 8.86 -21.99
N GLY A 89 6.41 8.34 -22.27
CA GLY A 89 6.66 7.36 -23.36
C GLY A 89 7.45 7.89 -24.56
N SER A 90 7.91 9.14 -24.52
CA SER A 90 8.68 9.78 -25.60
C SER A 90 10.16 9.39 -25.65
N GLY A 91 10.66 8.55 -24.73
CA GLY A 91 12.09 8.23 -24.62
C GLY A 91 12.96 9.42 -24.21
N GLN A 92 12.35 10.47 -23.66
CA GLN A 92 13.05 11.66 -23.18
C GLN A 92 13.69 11.40 -21.81
N GLU A 93 14.92 11.88 -21.66
CA GLU A 93 15.62 11.95 -20.37
C GLU A 93 14.79 12.74 -19.36
N PRO A 94 14.84 12.38 -18.05
CA PRO A 94 14.18 13.14 -17.01
C PRO A 94 14.51 14.63 -17.13
N SER A 95 13.47 15.47 -17.18
CA SER A 95 13.63 16.93 -17.24
C SER A 95 14.21 17.50 -15.94
N LYS A 96 14.12 16.74 -14.84
CA LYS A 96 14.66 17.05 -13.52
C LYS A 96 15.46 15.87 -12.96
N SER A 97 16.50 16.20 -12.21
CA SER A 97 17.28 15.27 -11.40
C SER A 97 16.54 14.85 -10.13
N PHE A 98 16.94 13.73 -9.52
CA PHE A 98 16.37 13.27 -8.25
C PHE A 98 16.44 14.34 -7.14
N VAL A 99 17.56 15.07 -7.05
CA VAL A 99 17.80 16.11 -6.03
C VAL A 99 16.72 17.19 -6.06
N GLU A 100 16.17 17.49 -7.23
CA GLU A 100 15.15 18.54 -7.39
C GLU A 100 13.76 18.11 -6.90
N ILE A 101 13.49 16.81 -6.82
CA ILE A 101 12.17 16.28 -6.42
C ILE A 101 12.19 15.56 -5.07
N GLU A 102 13.37 15.30 -4.51
CA GLU A 102 13.54 14.58 -3.24
C GLU A 102 12.71 15.22 -2.12
N ALA A 103 12.74 16.56 -2.03
CA ALA A 103 11.95 17.30 -1.05
C ALA A 103 10.44 17.04 -1.20
N ASP A 104 9.92 17.01 -2.43
CA ASP A 104 8.50 16.76 -2.69
C ASP A 104 8.09 15.34 -2.33
N ILE A 105 8.97 14.35 -2.57
CA ILE A 105 8.79 12.96 -2.14
C ILE A 105 8.73 12.88 -0.62
N VAL A 106 9.69 13.46 0.10
CA VAL A 106 9.74 13.43 1.58
C VAL A 106 8.50 14.12 2.18
N LEU A 107 8.02 15.20 1.57
CA LEU A 107 6.82 15.93 1.99
C LEU A 107 5.50 15.17 1.76
N LEU A 108 5.54 14.01 1.13
CA LEU A 108 4.40 13.08 1.12
C LEU A 108 4.13 12.48 2.51
N LYS A 109 5.15 12.31 3.36
CA LYS A 109 5.00 11.75 4.72
C LYS A 109 4.06 12.57 5.61
N PRO A 110 4.19 13.91 5.74
CA PRO A 110 3.20 14.73 6.44
C PRO A 110 1.76 14.56 5.95
N LYS A 111 1.55 14.42 4.63
CA LYS A 111 0.21 14.20 4.05
C LYS A 111 -0.37 12.86 4.50
N LEU A 112 0.44 11.81 4.50
CA LEU A 112 0.08 10.48 5.01
C LEU A 112 -0.21 10.50 6.53
N ALA A 113 0.62 11.20 7.31
CA ALA A 113 0.45 11.31 8.75
C ALA A 113 -0.88 12.02 9.10
N TYR A 114 -1.19 13.11 8.39
CA TYR A 114 -2.44 13.84 8.55
C TYR A 114 -3.67 12.98 8.18
N ALA A 115 -3.60 12.25 7.06
CA ALA A 115 -4.67 11.32 6.68
C ALA A 115 -4.91 10.24 7.73
N ALA A 116 -3.84 9.65 8.28
CA ALA A 116 -3.91 8.66 9.35
C ALA A 116 -4.46 9.22 10.68
N ALA A 117 -4.12 10.47 11.00
CA ALA A 117 -4.66 11.16 12.19
C ALA A 117 -6.16 11.42 12.06
N ARG A 118 -6.64 11.78 10.86
CA ARG A 118 -8.07 12.00 10.59
C ARG A 118 -8.89 10.73 10.48
N GLN A 119 -8.31 9.66 9.92
CA GLN A 119 -9.00 8.41 9.69
C GLN A 119 -8.09 7.23 10.04
N ARG A 120 -8.41 6.53 11.12
CA ARG A 120 -7.62 5.37 11.58
C ARG A 120 -7.43 4.29 10.51
N ALA A 121 -8.39 4.13 9.60
CA ALA A 121 -8.29 3.18 8.49
C ALA A 121 -7.12 3.48 7.54
N ALA A 122 -6.63 4.72 7.49
CA ALA A 122 -5.48 5.13 6.70
C ALA A 122 -4.14 4.88 7.40
N LYS A 123 -4.13 4.56 8.71
CA LYS A 123 -2.91 4.33 9.48
C LYS A 123 -2.01 3.25 8.87
N PRO A 124 -2.51 2.07 8.46
CA PRO A 124 -1.64 1.06 7.88
C PRO A 124 -1.00 1.50 6.56
N LEU A 125 -1.76 2.11 5.66
CA LEU A 125 -1.23 2.66 4.41
C LEU A 125 -0.16 3.71 4.71
N SER A 126 -0.45 4.61 5.65
CA SER A 126 0.50 5.64 6.11
C SER A 126 1.80 5.05 6.62
N SER A 127 1.75 4.01 7.45
CA SER A 127 2.95 3.35 7.99
C SER A 127 3.78 2.66 6.90
N VAL A 128 3.16 1.87 6.03
CA VAL A 128 3.86 1.15 4.94
C VAL A 128 4.46 2.14 3.92
N MET A 129 3.70 3.16 3.50
CA MET A 129 4.18 4.15 2.54
C MET A 129 5.26 5.05 3.14
N SER A 130 5.20 5.38 4.43
CA SER A 130 6.29 6.13 5.08
C SER A 130 7.59 5.34 5.09
N ALA A 131 7.54 4.05 5.42
CA ALA A 131 8.72 3.18 5.36
C ALA A 131 9.28 3.06 3.94
N ALA A 132 8.40 2.95 2.93
CA ALA A 132 8.82 2.91 1.53
C ALA A 132 9.49 4.23 1.10
N ILE A 133 8.91 5.39 1.46
CA ILE A 133 9.48 6.71 1.17
C ILE A 133 10.87 6.87 1.80
N ASP A 134 11.08 6.35 3.01
CA ASP A 134 12.39 6.40 3.68
C ASP A 134 13.49 5.61 2.96
N LYS A 135 13.13 4.77 1.98
CA LYS A 135 14.05 4.02 1.12
C LYS A 135 14.18 4.64 -0.27
N VAL A 136 13.64 5.83 -0.53
CA VAL A 136 13.73 6.51 -1.82
C VAL A 136 14.89 7.48 -1.84
N HIS A 137 15.93 7.13 -2.60
CA HIS A 137 17.18 7.90 -2.74
C HIS A 137 17.61 8.08 -4.20
N SER A 138 16.83 7.58 -5.15
CA SER A 138 17.07 7.64 -6.59
C SER A 138 15.77 7.73 -7.39
N LEU A 139 15.87 7.95 -8.70
CA LEU A 139 14.72 7.91 -9.59
C LEU A 139 14.17 6.48 -9.70
N GLU A 140 15.05 5.47 -9.72
CA GLU A 140 14.68 4.06 -9.76
C GLU A 140 13.92 3.64 -8.50
N ASP A 141 14.31 4.16 -7.34
CA ASP A 141 13.58 3.98 -6.09
C ASP A 141 12.18 4.59 -6.17
N PHE A 142 12.09 5.80 -6.72
CA PHE A 142 10.83 6.50 -6.88
C PHE A 142 9.89 5.77 -7.85
N GLU A 143 10.42 5.25 -8.97
CA GLU A 143 9.66 4.39 -9.88
C GLU A 143 9.13 3.15 -9.17
N ARG A 144 9.96 2.52 -8.31
CA ARG A 144 9.52 1.36 -7.52
C ARG A 144 8.45 1.72 -6.49
N LEU A 145 8.51 2.92 -5.89
CA LEU A 145 7.44 3.43 -5.03
C LEU A 145 6.12 3.58 -5.80
N VAL A 146 6.17 4.15 -7.01
CA VAL A 146 4.99 4.31 -7.89
C VAL A 146 4.37 2.94 -8.20
N GLN A 147 5.18 1.98 -8.65
CA GLN A 147 4.74 0.61 -8.94
C GLN A 147 4.07 -0.04 -7.72
N PHE A 148 4.61 0.21 -6.52
CA PHE A 148 4.05 -0.35 -5.29
C PHE A 148 2.65 0.20 -4.98
N ILE A 149 2.47 1.53 -5.00
CA ILE A 149 1.16 2.14 -4.72
C ILE A 149 0.11 1.79 -5.79
N GLU A 150 0.52 1.70 -7.06
CA GLU A 150 -0.34 1.26 -8.18
C GLU A 150 -0.80 -0.19 -7.99
N SER A 151 0.11 -1.07 -7.54
CA SER A 151 -0.23 -2.46 -7.23
C SER A 151 -1.21 -2.54 -6.05
N ILE A 152 -0.97 -1.76 -4.98
CA ILE A 152 -1.86 -1.72 -3.80
C ILE A 152 -3.27 -1.29 -4.18
N ILE A 153 -3.44 -0.21 -4.95
CA ILE A 153 -4.77 0.25 -5.37
C ILE A 153 -5.47 -0.76 -6.28
N ALA A 154 -4.73 -1.44 -7.15
CA ALA A 154 -5.28 -2.46 -8.03
C ALA A 154 -5.86 -3.63 -7.22
N TYR A 155 -5.10 -4.18 -6.27
CA TYR A 155 -5.57 -5.27 -5.41
C TYR A 155 -6.63 -4.84 -4.41
N HIS A 156 -6.58 -3.60 -3.90
CA HIS A 156 -7.65 -3.04 -3.07
C HIS A 156 -8.98 -2.97 -3.82
N LYS A 157 -8.97 -2.48 -5.07
CA LYS A 157 -10.14 -2.48 -5.95
C LYS A 157 -10.63 -3.88 -6.27
N ALA A 158 -9.72 -4.80 -6.61
CA ALA A 158 -10.05 -6.20 -6.88
C ALA A 158 -10.73 -6.88 -5.69
N ALA A 159 -10.38 -6.50 -4.45
CA ALA A 159 -11.03 -6.94 -3.22
C ALA A 159 -12.40 -6.28 -2.93
N GLY A 160 -12.92 -5.45 -3.84
CA GLY A 160 -14.18 -4.75 -3.71
C GLY A 160 -14.10 -3.46 -2.89
N GLY A 161 -12.93 -2.82 -2.84
CA GLY A 161 -12.78 -1.46 -2.33
C GLY A 161 -13.68 -0.47 -3.07
N ARG A 162 -14.27 0.49 -2.34
CA ARG A 162 -15.11 1.56 -2.88
C ARG A 162 -14.40 2.89 -2.74
#